data_AF-A0A6P2CV14-F1
#
_entry.id   AF-A0A6P2CV14-F1
#
_cell.length_a   1.000
_cell.length_b   1.000
_cell.length_c   1.000
_cell.angle_alpha   90.00
_cell.angle_beta   90.00
_cell.angle_gamma   90.00
#
_symmetry.space_group_name_H-M   'P 1'
#
loop_
_entity.id
_entity.type
_entity.pdbx_description
1 polymer ?
#
loop_
_entity_poly.entity_id
_entity_poly.type
_entity_poly.pdbx_seq_one_letter_code
_entity_poly.pdbx_strand_id
1 'polypeptide(L)'
;MTAIGKLMAFLLLAVGLAMMTWAVSAYAQRPAWFDPIPEGGVDKNVHTATFAQLKVEIDALNRSADIASGVWGASLKELESREALRANRLKGFAERYRWARKGNPRDLTDSANPRSGKGFYAPAIDPVLKLYDLSLDATGKPKGAPILGSDGLPLPGIDMLTDSVSNDLKEMQDLTAQITEQRRKFDELSVGVIATEKNLVKMNVIRDSVQAELFFLDTFEVNVYETRETVARRELQLRKRLKSLGIANP
;
A
#
# COMPACT_ATOMS: atom_id res chain seq x y z
N MET A 1 67.16 -101.40 -31.95
CA MET A 1 65.98 -100.58 -32.32
C MET A 1 65.44 -101.08 -33.66
N THR A 2 64.22 -101.59 -33.68
CA THR A 2 63.55 -102.03 -34.91
C THR A 2 63.24 -100.83 -35.82
N ALA A 3 63.18 -101.04 -37.14
CA ALA A 3 62.87 -99.98 -38.10
C ALA A 3 61.54 -99.27 -37.80
N ILE A 4 60.56 -100.01 -37.27
CA ILE A 4 59.26 -99.50 -36.82
C ILE A 4 59.43 -98.50 -35.65
N GLY A 5 60.29 -98.80 -34.67
CA GLY A 5 60.55 -97.90 -33.55
C GLY A 5 61.21 -96.58 -33.97
N LYS A 6 62.12 -96.63 -34.96
CA LYS A 6 62.73 -95.42 -35.53
C LYS A 6 61.72 -94.57 -36.31
N LEU A 7 60.83 -95.21 -37.06
CA LEU A 7 59.77 -94.52 -37.81
C LEU A 7 58.74 -93.87 -36.88
N MET A 8 58.36 -94.55 -35.79
CA MET A 8 57.49 -93.99 -34.74
C MET A 8 58.14 -92.79 -34.04
N ALA A 9 59.41 -92.89 -33.67
CA ALA A 9 60.14 -91.77 -33.06
C ALA A 9 60.25 -90.57 -34.02
N PHE A 10 60.48 -90.82 -35.30
CA PHE A 10 60.53 -89.78 -36.32
C PHE A 10 59.16 -89.12 -36.55
N LEU A 11 58.08 -89.91 -36.58
CA LEU A 11 56.71 -89.38 -36.66
C LEU A 11 56.34 -88.53 -35.45
N LEU A 12 56.68 -88.99 -34.24
CA LEU A 12 56.45 -88.20 -33.01
C LEU A 12 57.23 -86.88 -33.04
N LEU A 13 58.47 -86.90 -33.53
CA LEU A 13 59.30 -85.70 -33.63
C LEU A 13 58.77 -84.75 -34.72
N ALA A 14 58.31 -85.27 -35.86
CA ALA A 14 57.68 -84.48 -36.91
C ALA A 14 56.34 -83.87 -36.45
N VAL A 15 55.51 -84.62 -35.73
CA VAL A 15 54.26 -84.13 -35.13
C VAL A 15 54.54 -83.08 -34.07
N GLY A 16 55.56 -83.30 -33.22
CA GLY A 16 55.98 -82.33 -32.21
C GLY A 16 56.47 -81.01 -32.81
N LEU A 17 57.30 -81.09 -33.86
CA LEU A 17 57.75 -79.92 -34.62
C LEU A 17 56.58 -79.22 -35.32
N ALA A 18 55.66 -79.95 -35.95
CA ALA A 18 54.49 -79.37 -36.59
C ALA A 18 53.59 -78.64 -35.59
N MET A 19 53.35 -79.23 -34.41
CA MET A 19 52.59 -78.61 -33.33
C MET A 19 53.28 -77.36 -32.78
N MET A 20 54.60 -77.38 -32.57
CA MET A 20 55.35 -76.18 -32.18
C MET A 20 55.28 -75.09 -33.24
N THR A 21 55.47 -75.45 -34.51
CA THR A 21 55.43 -74.48 -35.61
C THR A 21 54.03 -73.87 -35.75
N TRP A 22 52.99 -74.68 -35.56
CA TRP A 22 51.60 -74.22 -35.54
C TRP A 22 51.33 -73.31 -34.34
N ALA A 23 51.77 -73.67 -33.14
CA ALA A 23 51.60 -72.84 -31.95
C ALA A 23 52.33 -71.49 -32.07
N VAL A 24 53.55 -71.50 -32.62
CA VAL A 24 54.33 -70.27 -32.87
C VAL A 24 53.68 -69.45 -33.99
N SER A 25 53.20 -70.08 -35.07
CA SER A 25 52.49 -69.39 -36.16
C SER A 25 51.18 -68.77 -35.67
N ALA A 26 50.41 -69.48 -34.86
CA ALA A 26 49.17 -68.98 -34.27
C ALA A 26 49.42 -67.81 -33.31
N TYR A 27 50.53 -67.84 -32.56
CA TYR A 27 50.93 -66.73 -31.68
C TYR A 27 51.46 -65.53 -32.48
N ALA A 28 52.29 -65.76 -33.50
CA ALA A 28 52.90 -64.72 -34.33
C ALA A 28 51.92 -64.06 -35.30
N GLN A 29 50.87 -64.78 -35.73
CA GLN A 29 49.80 -64.26 -36.59
C GLN A 29 48.54 -63.89 -35.80
N ARG A 30 48.65 -63.73 -34.47
CA ARG A 30 47.50 -63.29 -33.67
C ARG A 30 47.00 -61.95 -34.24
N PRO A 31 45.68 -61.77 -34.42
CA PRO A 31 45.15 -60.50 -34.90
C PRO A 31 45.58 -59.36 -33.97
N ALA A 32 46.09 -58.26 -34.56
CA ALA A 32 46.64 -57.11 -33.83
C ALA A 32 45.64 -56.47 -32.84
N TRP A 33 44.33 -56.76 -32.94
CA TRP A 33 43.30 -56.32 -31.99
C TRP A 33 43.47 -56.88 -30.57
N PHE A 34 44.18 -58.00 -30.41
CA PHE A 34 44.45 -58.64 -29.11
C PHE A 34 45.77 -58.19 -28.46
N ASP A 35 46.53 -57.29 -29.11
CA ASP A 35 47.77 -56.79 -28.53
C ASP A 35 47.52 -55.90 -27.30
N PRO A 36 48.39 -55.97 -26.27
CA PRO A 36 48.32 -55.08 -25.11
C PRO A 36 48.58 -53.63 -25.50
N ILE A 37 48.29 -52.70 -24.60
CA ILE A 37 48.48 -51.25 -24.84
C ILE A 37 49.95 -51.00 -25.21
N PRO A 38 50.26 -50.35 -26.36
CA PRO A 38 51.64 -50.09 -26.76
C PRO A 38 52.34 -49.18 -25.73
N GLU A 39 53.53 -49.57 -25.28
CA GLU A 39 54.40 -48.73 -24.44
C GLU A 39 55.06 -47.65 -25.31
N GLY A 40 54.31 -46.58 -25.55
CA GLY A 40 54.74 -45.46 -26.40
C GLY A 40 53.56 -44.96 -27.21
N GLY A 41 53.20 -43.69 -27.01
CA GLY A 41 52.00 -43.06 -27.58
C GLY A 41 51.77 -43.47 -29.03
N VAL A 42 50.56 -43.97 -29.29
CA VAL A 42 50.18 -44.48 -30.61
C VAL A 42 50.03 -43.31 -31.57
N ASP A 43 50.73 -43.36 -32.71
CA ASP A 43 50.54 -42.43 -33.81
C ASP A 43 49.08 -42.48 -34.26
N LYS A 44 48.40 -41.32 -34.25
CA LYS A 44 46.95 -41.17 -34.51
C LYS A 44 46.45 -41.69 -35.87
N ASN A 45 47.35 -42.14 -36.75
CA ASN A 45 47.05 -42.37 -38.16
C ASN A 45 47.26 -43.81 -38.66
N VAL A 46 47.61 -44.77 -37.80
CA VAL A 46 47.77 -46.16 -38.25
C VAL A 46 47.27 -47.10 -37.15
N HIS A 47 46.39 -48.03 -37.54
CA HIS A 47 45.82 -49.13 -36.75
C HIS A 47 44.42 -48.91 -36.15
N THR A 48 43.52 -49.83 -36.50
CA THR A 48 42.29 -50.14 -35.79
C THR A 48 42.58 -50.27 -34.28
N ALA A 49 41.90 -49.48 -33.45
CA ALA A 49 42.07 -49.49 -32.00
C ALA A 49 42.03 -50.93 -31.44
N THR A 50 42.95 -51.27 -30.55
CA THR A 50 42.98 -52.60 -29.92
C THR A 50 41.84 -52.73 -28.91
N PHE A 51 41.42 -53.96 -28.58
CA PHE A 51 40.37 -54.17 -27.57
C PHE A 51 40.76 -53.60 -26.21
N ALA A 52 42.06 -53.59 -25.87
CA ALA A 52 42.55 -52.99 -24.64
C ALA A 52 42.38 -51.45 -24.63
N GLN A 53 42.65 -50.78 -25.76
CA GLN A 53 42.44 -49.33 -25.90
C GLN A 53 40.95 -48.97 -25.87
N LEU A 54 40.13 -49.69 -26.63
CA LEU A 54 38.67 -49.49 -26.63
C LEU A 54 38.08 -49.72 -25.25
N LYS A 55 38.57 -50.71 -24.48
CA LYS A 55 38.14 -50.92 -23.10
C LYS A 55 38.50 -49.73 -22.21
N VAL A 56 39.72 -49.20 -22.30
CA VAL A 56 40.14 -48.02 -21.53
C VAL A 56 39.32 -46.79 -21.91
N GLU A 57 39.03 -46.58 -23.20
CA GLU A 57 38.17 -45.50 -23.68
C GLU A 57 36.73 -45.68 -23.20
N ILE A 58 36.17 -46.89 -23.26
CA ILE A 58 34.83 -47.20 -22.74
C ILE A 58 34.78 -46.96 -21.22
N ASP A 59 35.79 -47.39 -20.48
CA ASP A 59 35.87 -47.16 -19.03
C ASP A 59 35.99 -45.66 -18.71
N ALA A 60 36.76 -44.90 -19.50
CA ALA A 60 36.88 -43.45 -19.37
C ALA A 60 35.55 -42.74 -19.71
N LEU A 61 34.88 -43.16 -20.79
CA LEU A 61 33.57 -42.63 -21.19
C LEU A 61 32.51 -42.96 -20.14
N ASN A 62 32.48 -44.19 -19.61
CA ASN A 62 31.56 -44.57 -18.54
C ASN A 62 31.77 -43.71 -17.30
N ARG A 63 33.02 -43.49 -16.86
CA ARG A 63 33.30 -42.57 -15.73
C ARG A 63 32.82 -41.14 -16.03
N SER A 64 33.03 -40.65 -17.26
CA SER A 64 32.57 -39.31 -17.64
C SER A 64 31.04 -39.21 -17.68
N ALA A 65 30.35 -40.26 -18.14
CA ALA A 65 28.91 -40.35 -18.17
C ALA A 65 28.32 -40.43 -16.75
N ASP A 66 28.95 -41.18 -15.86
CA ASP A 66 28.56 -41.26 -14.45
C ASP A 66 28.70 -39.90 -13.76
N ILE A 67 29.81 -39.18 -13.99
CA ILE A 67 30.01 -37.82 -13.47
C ILE A 67 28.97 -36.86 -14.05
N ALA A 68 28.75 -36.88 -15.36
CA ALA A 68 27.78 -36.02 -16.03
C ALA A 68 26.35 -36.28 -15.53
N SER A 69 25.98 -37.55 -15.35
CA SER A 69 24.68 -37.97 -14.79
C SER A 69 24.53 -37.50 -13.34
N GLY A 70 25.57 -37.63 -12.52
CA GLY A 70 25.59 -37.12 -11.16
C GLY A 70 25.41 -35.61 -11.07
N VAL A 71 26.13 -34.85 -11.91
CA VAL A 71 26.02 -33.38 -12.01
C VAL A 71 24.63 -32.98 -12.50
N TRP A 72 24.11 -33.66 -13.52
CA TRP A 72 22.76 -33.41 -14.03
C TRP A 72 21.71 -33.64 -12.92
N GLY A 73 21.77 -34.76 -12.21
CA GLY A 73 20.85 -35.06 -11.11
C GLY A 73 20.93 -34.04 -9.96
N ALA A 74 22.13 -33.57 -9.62
CA ALA A 74 22.31 -32.51 -8.62
C ALA A 74 21.71 -31.17 -9.11
N SER A 75 21.98 -30.78 -10.35
CA SER A 75 21.46 -29.55 -10.95
C SER A 75 19.94 -29.56 -11.09
N LEU A 76 19.35 -30.71 -11.42
CA LEU A 76 17.89 -30.87 -11.52
C LEU A 76 17.24 -30.68 -10.15
N LYS A 77 17.76 -31.33 -9.10
CA LYS A 77 17.25 -31.14 -7.73
C LYS A 77 17.37 -29.69 -7.26
N GLU A 78 18.48 -29.04 -7.60
CA GLU A 78 18.65 -27.61 -7.28
C GLU A 78 17.59 -26.76 -8.00
N LEU A 79 17.37 -27.00 -9.29
CA LEU A 79 16.37 -26.29 -10.08
C LEU A 79 14.95 -26.51 -9.55
N GLU A 80 14.59 -27.74 -9.21
CA GLU A 80 13.31 -28.09 -8.58
C GLU A 80 13.12 -27.35 -7.26
N SER A 81 14.17 -27.28 -6.42
CA SER A 81 14.10 -26.56 -5.14
C SER A 81 13.88 -25.05 -5.33
N ARG A 82 14.53 -24.46 -6.35
CA ARG A 82 14.39 -23.04 -6.70
C ARG A 82 13.01 -22.74 -7.28
N GLU A 83 12.46 -23.63 -8.09
CA GLU A 83 11.11 -23.48 -8.65
C GLU A 83 10.04 -23.64 -7.57
N ALA A 84 10.20 -24.60 -6.65
CA ALA A 84 9.32 -24.74 -5.49
C ALA A 84 9.35 -23.47 -4.61
N LEU A 85 10.54 -22.91 -4.37
CA LEU A 85 10.70 -21.64 -3.64
C LEU A 85 10.00 -20.49 -4.37
N ARG A 86 10.16 -20.38 -5.69
CA ARG A 86 9.48 -19.37 -6.53
C ARG A 86 7.95 -19.51 -6.41
N ALA A 87 7.41 -20.72 -6.61
CA ALA A 87 5.98 -20.98 -6.58
C ALA A 87 5.36 -20.64 -5.21
N ASN A 88 6.03 -21.02 -4.12
CA ASN A 88 5.59 -20.69 -2.75
C ASN A 88 5.61 -19.18 -2.50
N ARG A 89 6.65 -18.48 -2.94
CA ARG A 89 6.74 -17.03 -2.80
C ARG A 89 5.66 -16.30 -3.59
N LEU A 90 5.33 -16.76 -4.81
CA LEU A 90 4.28 -16.16 -5.63
C LEU A 90 2.92 -16.19 -4.92
N LYS A 91 2.58 -17.29 -4.24
CA LYS A 91 1.38 -17.38 -3.39
C LYS A 91 1.44 -16.39 -2.24
N GLY A 92 2.56 -16.33 -1.52
CA GLY A 92 2.73 -15.38 -0.42
C GLY A 92 2.63 -13.91 -0.84
N PHE A 93 3.14 -13.56 -2.03
CA PHE A 93 2.98 -12.22 -2.60
C PHE A 93 1.53 -11.90 -2.95
N ALA A 94 0.79 -12.83 -3.53
CA ALA A 94 -0.63 -12.66 -3.84
C ALA A 94 -1.45 -12.42 -2.56
N GLU A 95 -1.16 -13.16 -1.48
CA GLU A 95 -1.81 -12.95 -0.18
C GLU A 95 -1.46 -11.59 0.43
N ARG A 96 -0.17 -11.20 0.45
CA ARG A 96 0.24 -9.88 0.93
C ARG A 96 -0.36 -8.74 0.11
N TYR A 97 -0.47 -8.91 -1.21
CA TYR A 97 -1.15 -7.94 -2.08
C TYR A 97 -2.64 -7.81 -1.72
N ARG A 98 -3.32 -8.94 -1.45
CA ARG A 98 -4.71 -8.91 -0.99
C ARG A 98 -4.86 -8.18 0.35
N TRP A 99 -3.94 -8.43 1.29
CA TRP A 99 -3.93 -7.74 2.59
C TRP A 99 -3.60 -6.26 2.47
N ALA A 100 -2.70 -5.86 1.56
CA ALA A 100 -2.43 -4.47 1.26
C ALA A 100 -3.69 -3.71 0.78
N ARG A 101 -4.60 -4.39 0.06
CA ARG A 101 -5.84 -3.78 -0.43
C ARG A 101 -6.96 -3.78 0.59
N LYS A 102 -7.20 -4.91 1.27
CA LYS A 102 -8.38 -5.12 2.13
C LYS A 102 -8.08 -5.19 3.63
N GLY A 103 -6.80 -5.14 4.01
CA GLY A 103 -6.31 -5.45 5.35
C GLY A 103 -6.08 -6.93 5.59
N ASN A 104 -5.24 -7.24 6.58
CA ASN A 104 -5.08 -8.61 7.09
C ASN A 104 -6.32 -9.01 7.91
N PRO A 105 -7.05 -10.09 7.56
CA PRO A 105 -8.25 -10.51 8.29
C PRO A 105 -7.96 -11.02 9.70
N ARG A 106 -6.70 -11.32 10.03
CA ARG A 106 -6.30 -11.83 11.36
C ARG A 106 -5.98 -10.73 12.35
N ASP A 107 -5.89 -9.50 11.90
CA ASP A 107 -5.68 -8.37 12.80
C ASP A 107 -6.97 -8.15 13.60
N LEU A 108 -6.82 -8.02 14.92
CA LEU A 108 -7.95 -7.79 15.83
C LEU A 108 -8.55 -6.44 15.51
N THR A 109 -9.80 -6.44 15.04
CA THR A 109 -10.57 -5.22 14.83
C THR A 109 -11.26 -4.86 16.13
N ASP A 110 -10.99 -3.67 16.65
CA ASP A 110 -11.77 -3.12 17.76
C ASP A 110 -13.20 -2.87 17.26
N SER A 111 -14.20 -3.43 17.95
CA SER A 111 -15.61 -3.20 17.66
C SER A 111 -16.01 -1.72 17.74
N ALA A 112 -15.29 -0.92 18.54
CA ALA A 112 -15.51 0.52 18.65
C ALA A 112 -14.85 1.32 17.52
N ASN A 113 -13.83 0.77 16.84
CA ASN A 113 -13.14 1.41 15.74
C ASN A 113 -12.86 0.42 14.61
N PRO A 114 -13.71 0.35 13.57
CA PRO A 114 -13.55 -0.59 12.46
C PRO A 114 -12.25 -0.39 11.65
N ARG A 115 -11.53 0.72 11.86
CA ARG A 115 -10.23 1.01 11.23
C ARG A 115 -9.02 0.44 12.00
N SER A 116 -9.18 0.00 13.25
CA SER A 116 -8.03 -0.30 14.15
C SER A 116 -7.29 -1.60 13.87
N GLY A 117 -7.83 -2.48 13.01
CA GLY A 117 -7.40 -3.87 12.95
C GLY A 117 -7.21 -4.42 11.55
N LYS A 118 -6.77 -3.64 10.57
CA LYS A 118 -6.58 -4.10 9.18
C LYS A 118 -5.40 -3.40 8.52
N GLY A 119 -4.24 -3.51 9.18
CA GLY A 119 -3.08 -2.67 8.90
C GLY A 119 -2.26 -3.08 7.68
N PHE A 120 -1.59 -2.11 7.07
CA PHE A 120 -0.46 -2.34 6.17
C PHE A 120 0.80 -2.65 6.98
N TYR A 121 1.64 -3.57 6.52
CA TYR A 121 2.87 -3.97 7.19
C TYR A 121 4.09 -3.69 6.33
N ALA A 122 5.13 -3.14 6.94
CA ALA A 122 6.42 -2.99 6.28
C ALA A 122 7.00 -4.39 5.97
N PRO A 123 7.56 -4.62 4.78
CA PRO A 123 8.16 -5.91 4.45
C PRO A 123 9.44 -6.12 5.28
N ALA A 124 9.52 -7.22 6.01
CA ALA A 124 10.75 -7.68 6.64
C ALA A 124 11.65 -8.38 5.61
N ILE A 125 12.97 -8.34 5.81
CA ILE A 125 13.94 -9.06 4.98
C ILE A 125 14.39 -10.31 5.73
N ASP A 126 14.33 -11.46 5.06
CA ASP A 126 14.88 -12.71 5.56
C ASP A 126 16.42 -12.63 5.58
N PRO A 127 17.09 -12.79 6.73
CA PRO A 127 18.55 -12.69 6.81
C PRO A 127 19.28 -13.80 6.05
N VAL A 128 18.65 -14.95 5.82
CA VAL A 128 19.28 -16.10 5.13
C VAL A 128 19.16 -15.94 3.62
N LEU A 129 17.94 -15.73 3.14
CA LEU A 129 17.68 -15.62 1.69
C LEU A 129 17.98 -14.24 1.13
N LYS A 130 18.11 -13.20 1.98
CA LYS A 130 18.18 -11.77 1.59
C LYS A 130 17.02 -11.31 0.71
N LEU A 131 15.90 -12.02 0.79
CA LEU A 131 14.66 -11.72 0.09
C LEU A 131 13.62 -11.24 1.10
N TYR A 132 12.53 -10.63 0.63
CA TYR A 132 11.42 -10.31 1.52
C TYR A 132 10.88 -11.57 2.21
N ASP A 133 10.78 -11.50 3.53
CA ASP A 133 10.20 -12.53 4.37
C ASP A 133 8.68 -12.44 4.24
N LEU A 134 8.10 -13.45 3.59
CA LEU A 134 6.66 -13.57 3.39
C LEU A 134 6.00 -14.38 4.50
N SER A 135 6.77 -14.90 5.46
CA SER A 135 6.23 -15.71 6.54
C SER A 135 5.42 -14.87 7.52
N LEU A 136 4.61 -15.59 8.29
CA LEU A 136 3.85 -15.06 9.40
C LEU A 136 4.59 -15.31 10.71
N ASP A 137 4.31 -14.49 11.71
CA ASP A 137 4.73 -14.71 13.09
C ASP A 137 3.83 -15.74 13.80
N ALA A 138 4.15 -16.06 15.05
CA ALA A 138 3.39 -17.02 15.87
C ALA A 138 1.93 -16.56 16.12
N THR A 139 1.64 -15.27 15.98
CA THR A 139 0.29 -14.70 16.10
C THR A 139 -0.45 -14.65 14.76
N GLY A 140 0.17 -15.15 13.68
CA GLY A 140 -0.40 -15.17 12.35
C GLY A 140 -0.36 -13.82 11.63
N LYS A 141 0.40 -12.84 12.13
CA LYS A 141 0.60 -11.53 11.51
C LYS A 141 1.81 -11.54 10.57
N PRO A 142 1.83 -10.70 9.52
CA PRO A 142 2.99 -10.54 8.67
C PRO A 142 4.17 -10.04 9.49
N LYS A 143 5.34 -10.65 9.32
CA LYS A 143 6.57 -10.10 9.91
C LYS A 143 6.84 -8.70 9.37
N GLY A 144 7.11 -7.78 10.29
CA GLY A 144 7.36 -6.36 10.02
C GLY A 144 6.54 -5.45 10.94
N ALA A 145 6.98 -4.21 11.11
CA ALA A 145 6.21 -3.23 11.86
C ALA A 145 4.96 -2.82 11.06
N PRO A 146 3.80 -2.62 11.72
CA PRO A 146 2.66 -2.00 11.07
C PRO A 146 3.03 -0.58 10.65
N ILE A 147 2.65 -0.20 9.44
CA ILE A 147 2.75 1.19 8.99
C ILE A 147 1.61 1.94 9.67
N LEU A 148 1.94 3.00 10.39
CA LEU A 148 0.97 3.81 11.13
C LEU A 148 0.48 4.96 10.26
N GLY A 149 -0.81 5.27 10.37
CA GLY A 149 -1.41 6.48 9.84
C GLY A 149 -1.12 7.70 10.72
N SER A 150 -1.67 8.85 10.33
CA SER A 150 -1.57 10.11 11.09
C SER A 150 -2.29 10.05 12.45
N ASP A 151 -3.20 9.11 12.61
CA ASP A 151 -3.95 8.80 13.83
C ASP A 151 -3.17 7.89 14.80
N GLY A 152 -1.96 7.45 14.43
CA GLY A 152 -1.17 6.51 15.21
C GLY A 152 -1.71 5.08 15.19
N LEU A 153 -2.78 4.81 14.41
CA LEU A 153 -3.33 3.47 14.21
C LEU A 153 -2.72 2.83 12.96
N PRO A 154 -2.77 1.49 12.83
CA PRO A 154 -2.31 0.83 11.61
C PRO A 154 -3.09 1.35 10.39
N LEU A 155 -2.35 1.75 9.35
CA LEU A 155 -2.93 2.31 8.14
C LEU A 155 -3.84 1.27 7.48
N PRO A 156 -5.13 1.57 7.25
CA PRO A 156 -6.05 0.61 6.64
C PRO A 156 -5.65 0.33 5.18
N GLY A 157 -6.11 -0.80 4.65
CA GLY A 157 -5.84 -1.18 3.26
C GLY A 157 -6.33 -0.14 2.24
N ILE A 158 -5.72 -0.14 1.05
CA ILE A 158 -5.97 0.87 -0.02
C ILE A 158 -7.46 1.03 -0.36
N ASP A 159 -8.21 -0.07 -0.43
CA ASP A 159 -9.63 -0.01 -0.79
C ASP A 159 -10.41 0.72 0.33
N MET A 160 -10.10 0.45 1.61
CA MET A 160 -10.72 1.14 2.75
C MET A 160 -10.31 2.61 2.87
N LEU A 161 -9.06 2.94 2.52
CA LEU A 161 -8.61 4.34 2.43
C LEU A 161 -9.38 5.10 1.36
N THR A 162 -9.66 4.47 0.22
CA THR A 162 -10.42 5.10 -0.86
C THR A 162 -11.86 5.35 -0.42
N ASP A 163 -12.50 4.38 0.22
CA ASP A 163 -13.86 4.52 0.77
C ASP A 163 -13.93 5.60 1.85
N SER A 164 -12.94 5.62 2.75
CA SER A 164 -12.73 6.66 3.76
C SER A 164 -12.70 8.04 3.13
N VAL A 165 -11.78 8.28 2.19
CA VAL A 165 -11.60 9.58 1.54
C VAL A 165 -12.88 9.98 0.79
N SER A 166 -13.56 9.04 0.13
CA SER A 166 -14.81 9.34 -0.55
C SER A 166 -15.93 9.73 0.42
N ASN A 167 -16.00 9.14 1.61
CA ASN A 167 -16.98 9.49 2.63
C ASN A 167 -16.66 10.85 3.25
N ASP A 168 -15.39 11.08 3.59
CA ASP A 168 -14.92 12.35 4.14
C ASP A 168 -15.20 13.51 3.16
N LEU A 169 -15.00 13.28 1.85
CA LEU A 169 -15.33 14.26 0.80
C LEU A 169 -16.83 14.58 0.73
N LYS A 170 -17.71 13.57 0.88
CA LYS A 170 -19.17 13.79 0.93
C LYS A 170 -19.56 14.60 2.16
N GLU A 171 -19.01 14.24 3.32
CA GLU A 171 -19.26 14.96 4.57
C GLU A 171 -18.80 16.43 4.45
N MET A 172 -17.63 16.67 3.86
CA MET A 172 -17.16 18.04 3.60
C MET A 172 -18.09 18.82 2.67
N GLN A 173 -18.65 18.18 1.64
CA GLN A 173 -19.64 18.81 0.75
C GLN A 173 -20.92 19.18 1.51
N ASP A 174 -21.44 18.26 2.33
CA ASP A 174 -22.64 18.49 3.13
C ASP A 174 -22.44 19.61 4.16
N LEU A 175 -21.29 19.60 4.86
CA LEU A 175 -20.92 20.66 5.80
C LEU A 175 -20.77 22.01 5.10
N THR A 176 -20.18 22.04 3.90
CA THR A 176 -20.05 23.28 3.11
C THR A 176 -21.42 23.83 2.70
N ALA A 177 -22.35 22.96 2.32
CA ALA A 177 -23.73 23.35 2.01
C ALA A 177 -24.43 23.94 3.26
N GLN A 178 -24.29 23.28 4.42
CA GLN A 178 -24.85 23.77 5.68
C GLN A 178 -24.25 25.13 6.09
N ILE A 179 -22.93 25.30 5.99
CA ILE A 179 -22.25 26.57 6.27
C ILE A 179 -22.79 27.68 5.34
N THR A 180 -23.00 27.36 4.07
CA THR A 180 -23.53 28.34 3.10
C THR A 180 -24.97 28.74 3.44
N GLU A 181 -25.82 27.79 3.83
CA GLU A 181 -27.19 28.08 4.26
C GLU A 181 -27.21 28.92 5.55
N GLN A 182 -26.35 28.61 6.53
CA GLN A 182 -26.25 29.37 7.77
C GLN A 182 -25.77 30.81 7.53
N ARG A 183 -24.83 31.01 6.59
CA ARG A 183 -24.42 32.35 6.16
C ARG A 183 -25.58 33.12 5.54
N ARG A 184 -26.40 32.48 4.69
CA ARG A 184 -27.59 33.13 4.12
C ARG A 184 -28.58 33.55 5.20
N LYS A 185 -28.85 32.69 6.18
CA LYS A 185 -29.72 33.02 7.33
C LYS A 185 -29.15 34.19 8.14
N PHE A 186 -27.84 34.20 8.37
CA PHE A 186 -27.16 35.31 9.06
C PHE A 186 -27.34 36.63 8.30
N ASP A 187 -27.19 36.65 6.98
CA ASP A 187 -27.38 37.84 6.16
C ASP A 187 -28.83 38.33 6.21
N GLU A 188 -29.81 37.43 6.11
CA GLU A 188 -31.25 37.75 6.24
C GLU A 188 -31.57 38.37 7.62
N LEU A 189 -31.06 37.76 8.70
CA LEU A 189 -31.21 38.27 10.06
C LEU A 189 -30.53 39.63 10.24
N SER A 190 -29.35 39.83 9.68
CA SER A 190 -28.62 41.09 9.72
C SER A 190 -29.42 42.23 9.08
N VAL A 191 -30.04 41.97 7.92
CA VAL A 191 -30.94 42.94 7.28
C VAL A 191 -32.15 43.27 8.17
N GLY A 192 -32.72 42.27 8.83
CA GLY A 192 -33.81 42.44 9.78
C GLY A 192 -33.43 43.34 10.97
N VAL A 193 -32.24 43.13 11.55
CA VAL A 193 -31.71 43.96 12.65
C VAL A 193 -31.48 45.40 12.21
N ILE A 194 -30.90 45.62 11.03
CA ILE A 194 -30.70 46.98 10.50
C ILE A 194 -32.05 47.69 10.28
N ALA A 195 -33.07 46.96 9.82
CA ALA A 195 -34.40 47.52 9.64
C ALA A 195 -35.07 47.90 10.97
N THR A 196 -34.95 47.06 12.00
CA THR A 196 -35.48 47.38 13.34
C THR A 196 -34.73 48.53 14.00
N GLU A 197 -33.41 48.59 13.88
CA GLU A 197 -32.60 49.74 14.34
C GLU A 197 -33.07 51.05 13.68
N LYS A 198 -33.28 51.06 12.35
CA LYS A 198 -33.81 52.23 11.64
C LYS A 198 -35.19 52.64 12.15
N ASN A 199 -36.07 51.68 12.48
CA ASN A 199 -37.38 51.98 13.03
C ASN A 199 -37.29 52.55 14.45
N LEU A 200 -36.39 52.03 15.29
CA LEU A 200 -36.15 52.58 16.63
C LEU A 200 -35.65 54.02 16.58
N VAL A 201 -34.74 54.34 15.65
CA VAL A 201 -34.28 55.73 15.44
C VAL A 201 -35.44 56.63 15.03
N LYS A 202 -36.31 56.20 14.11
CA LYS A 202 -37.51 56.97 13.73
C LYS A 202 -38.46 57.18 14.93
N MET A 203 -38.69 56.15 15.75
CA MET A 203 -39.53 56.26 16.94
C MET A 203 -38.96 57.25 17.96
N ASN A 204 -37.64 57.28 18.15
CA ASN A 204 -36.99 58.27 19.00
C ASN A 204 -37.20 59.70 18.46
N VAL A 205 -37.04 59.92 17.15
CA VAL A 205 -37.29 61.23 16.53
C VAL A 205 -38.76 61.68 16.72
N ILE A 206 -39.71 60.77 16.51
CA ILE A 206 -41.14 61.07 16.73
C ILE A 206 -41.40 61.40 18.20
N ARG A 207 -40.86 60.61 19.14
CA ARG A 207 -41.00 60.85 20.57
C ARG A 207 -40.49 62.24 20.95
N ASP A 208 -39.29 62.59 20.49
CA ASP A 208 -38.66 63.88 20.81
C ASP A 208 -39.47 65.05 20.19
N SER A 209 -40.04 64.87 19.00
CA SER A 209 -40.96 65.83 18.38
C SER A 209 -42.26 66.01 19.18
N VAL A 210 -42.87 64.91 19.64
CA VAL A 210 -44.11 64.95 20.44
C VAL A 210 -43.84 65.59 21.81
N GLN A 211 -42.70 65.30 22.44
CA GLN A 211 -42.30 65.95 23.69
C GLN A 211 -42.10 67.46 23.51
N ALA A 212 -41.45 67.87 22.42
CA ALA A 212 -41.29 69.29 22.11
C ALA A 212 -42.65 69.97 21.89
N GLU A 213 -43.55 69.37 21.11
CA GLU A 213 -44.90 69.88 20.88
C GLU A 213 -45.71 70.00 22.18
N LEU A 214 -45.65 68.98 23.04
CA LEU A 214 -46.31 69.02 24.34
C LEU A 214 -45.79 70.17 25.21
N PHE A 215 -44.47 70.40 25.23
CA PHE A 215 -43.87 71.53 25.93
C PHE A 215 -44.30 72.89 25.34
N PHE A 216 -44.39 73.00 24.01
CA PHE A 216 -44.90 74.20 23.34
C PHE A 216 -46.37 74.47 23.72
N LEU A 217 -47.22 73.45 23.73
CA LEU A 217 -48.63 73.58 24.11
C LEU A 217 -48.79 73.99 25.56
N ASP A 218 -48.03 73.39 26.48
CA ASP A 218 -48.02 73.75 27.90
C ASP A 218 -47.58 75.22 28.10
N THR A 219 -46.52 75.65 27.42
CA THR A 219 -46.07 77.05 27.45
C THR A 219 -47.11 78.01 26.86
N PHE A 220 -47.80 77.60 25.79
CA PHE A 220 -48.87 78.39 25.17
C PHE A 220 -50.07 78.55 26.11
N GLU A 221 -50.48 77.48 26.80
CA GLU A 221 -51.56 77.51 27.79
C GLU A 221 -51.26 78.51 28.92
N VAL A 222 -50.04 78.50 29.45
CA VAL A 222 -49.58 79.47 30.46
C VAL A 222 -49.66 80.90 29.93
N ASN A 223 -49.20 81.15 28.70
CA ASN A 223 -49.21 82.50 28.13
C ASN A 223 -50.64 83.02 27.88
N VAL A 224 -51.56 82.16 27.41
CA VAL A 224 -52.99 82.50 27.27
C VAL A 224 -53.62 82.81 28.62
N TYR A 225 -53.28 82.04 29.66
CA TYR A 225 -53.75 82.30 31.02
C TYR A 225 -53.24 83.66 31.53
N GLU A 226 -51.96 83.97 31.37
CA GLU A 226 -51.36 85.25 31.77
C GLU A 226 -51.94 86.44 30.99
N THR A 227 -52.16 86.31 29.68
CA THR A 227 -52.82 87.35 28.88
C THR A 227 -54.27 87.57 29.32
N ARG A 228 -55.00 86.50 29.62
CA ARG A 228 -56.36 86.61 30.16
C ARG A 228 -56.38 87.32 31.52
N GLU A 229 -55.48 86.96 32.43
CA GLU A 229 -55.36 87.62 33.73
C GLU A 229 -54.98 89.10 33.61
N THR A 230 -54.02 89.44 32.75
CA THR A 230 -53.58 90.83 32.57
C THR A 230 -54.69 91.72 31.98
N VAL A 231 -55.47 91.22 31.01
CA VAL A 231 -56.66 91.92 30.50
C VAL A 231 -57.69 92.13 31.61
N ALA A 232 -57.99 91.09 32.41
CA ALA A 232 -58.93 91.22 33.52
C ALA A 232 -58.47 92.23 34.57
N ARG A 233 -57.17 92.25 34.92
CA ARG A 233 -56.59 93.24 35.83
C ARG A 233 -56.70 94.66 35.26
N ARG A 234 -56.44 94.83 33.96
CA ARG A 234 -56.51 96.14 33.28
C ARG A 234 -57.95 96.63 33.16
N GLU A 235 -58.90 95.75 32.87
CA GLU A 235 -60.32 96.04 32.88
C GLU A 235 -60.76 96.53 34.27
N LEU A 236 -60.35 95.83 35.34
CA LEU A 236 -60.66 96.21 36.72
C LEU A 236 -60.04 97.56 37.09
N GLN A 237 -58.80 97.84 36.65
CA GLN A 237 -58.18 99.16 36.80
C GLN A 237 -58.94 100.26 36.04
N LEU A 238 -59.36 100.01 34.80
CA LEU A 238 -60.13 100.96 34.00
C LEU A 238 -61.51 101.23 34.63
N ARG A 239 -62.23 100.19 35.07
CA ARG A 239 -63.50 100.32 35.80
C ARG A 239 -63.34 101.15 37.08
N LYS A 240 -62.26 100.92 37.86
CA LYS A 240 -61.93 101.74 39.05
C LYS A 240 -61.68 103.21 38.68
N ARG A 241 -60.91 103.47 37.62
CA ARG A 241 -60.65 104.84 37.12
C ARG A 241 -61.94 105.53 36.65
N LEU A 242 -62.77 104.85 35.87
CA LEU A 242 -64.06 105.38 35.41
C LEU A 242 -65.00 105.70 36.58
N LYS A 243 -65.01 104.85 37.62
CA LYS A 243 -65.76 105.10 38.86
C LYS A 243 -65.24 106.33 39.61
N SER A 244 -63.91 106.52 39.67
CA SER A 244 -63.32 107.72 40.29
C SER A 244 -63.60 109.03 39.53
N LEU A 245 -63.91 108.93 38.24
CA LEU A 245 -64.32 110.06 37.38
C LEU A 245 -65.83 110.32 37.40
N GLY A 246 -66.59 109.64 38.26
CA GLY A 246 -68.02 109.91 38.49
C GLY A 246 -69.01 109.08 37.67
N ILE A 247 -68.56 108.08 36.91
CA ILE A 247 -69.45 107.16 36.19
C ILE A 247 -69.89 106.05 37.15
N ALA A 248 -71.18 106.01 37.49
CA ALA A 248 -71.71 105.13 38.54
C ALA A 248 -71.72 103.63 38.15
N ASN A 249 -71.76 103.29 36.85
CA ASN A 249 -71.70 101.91 36.33
C ASN A 249 -71.03 101.83 34.93
N PRO A 250 -69.70 101.67 34.87
CA PRO A 250 -68.96 101.32 33.66
C PRO A 250 -68.74 99.80 33.49
#